data_AF-A0A8T3WED4-F1
#
_entry.id   AF-A0A8T3WED4-F1
#
_cell.length_a   1.000
_cell.length_b   1.000
_cell.length_c   1.000
_cell.angle_alpha   90.00
_cell.angle_beta   90.00
_cell.angle_gamma   90.00
#
_symmetry.space_group_name_H-M   'P 1'
#
loop_
_entity.id
_entity.type
_entity.pdbx_description
1 polymer ?
#
loop_
_entity_poly.entity_id
_entity_poly.type
_entity_poly.pdbx_seq_one_letter_code
_entity_poly.pdbx_strand_id
1 'polypeptide(L)'
;MSNNYNIPFRKILLFFILTISLVSQISAIIISEIEINPANGKTGKEWVEIYNDENKDIDISGWSLWDGLTSEKKRYTFPENTEIKEGDFYVVEFSNVLNNGGDFVIFKDDNGKIKDKTENLKEESASSKTWQFCNGEWIFDEQTKENDNECKKESNDEESNAGNNVNETNDEEDNNYTGEEIKNINAPKSLSPIKLGAKTIKSEENKELPIKKYAIYGLIGFGILISLLLFFRNKKYKTEFK
;
A
#
# COMPACT_ATOMS: atom_id res chain seq x y z
N MET A 1 8.88 55.57 12.80
CA MET A 1 7.47 55.16 12.78
C MET A 1 7.42 53.66 12.52
N SER A 2 7.26 52.83 13.55
CA SER A 2 7.06 51.39 13.37
C SER A 2 5.56 51.11 13.23
N ASN A 3 5.13 50.71 12.03
CA ASN A 3 3.75 50.31 11.81
C ASN A 3 3.49 48.99 12.55
N ASN A 4 2.72 49.05 13.64
CA ASN A 4 2.27 47.87 14.37
C ASN A 4 1.12 47.22 13.60
N TYR A 5 1.43 46.20 12.81
CA TYR A 5 0.41 45.37 12.16
C TYR A 5 -0.20 44.40 13.17
N ASN A 6 -1.38 44.74 13.72
CA ASN A 6 -2.20 43.82 14.51
C ASN A 6 -3.03 42.95 13.57
N ILE A 7 -2.67 41.67 13.43
CA ILE A 7 -3.49 40.70 12.67
C ILE A 7 -4.70 40.33 13.54
N PRO A 8 -5.95 40.59 13.10
CA PRO A 8 -7.13 40.30 13.90
C PRO A 8 -7.34 38.79 14.08
N PHE A 9 -7.81 38.38 15.25
CA PHE A 9 -8.05 36.98 15.63
C PHE A 9 -8.89 36.20 14.60
N ARG A 10 -9.86 36.86 13.95
CA ARG A 10 -10.68 36.27 12.88
C ARG A 10 -9.85 35.83 11.66
N LYS A 11 -8.75 36.52 11.34
CA LYS A 11 -7.84 36.12 10.24
C LYS A 11 -6.95 34.94 10.65
N ILE A 12 -6.56 34.85 11.93
CA ILE A 12 -5.82 33.70 12.47
C ILE A 12 -6.72 32.45 12.50
N LEU A 13 -7.98 32.59 12.92
CA LEU A 13 -8.97 31.51 12.92
C LEU A 13 -9.30 31.03 11.49
N LEU A 14 -9.47 31.95 10.54
CA LEU A 14 -9.68 31.60 9.13
C LEU A 14 -8.46 30.91 8.52
N PHE A 15 -7.25 31.34 8.87
CA PHE A 15 -6.01 30.69 8.44
C PHE A 15 -5.90 29.27 9.02
N PHE A 16 -6.22 29.07 10.31
CA PHE A 16 -6.24 27.75 10.94
C PHE A 16 -7.29 26.79 10.32
N ILE A 17 -8.49 27.28 10.03
CA ILE A 17 -9.55 26.49 9.37
C ILE A 17 -9.13 26.14 7.92
N LEU A 18 -8.48 27.07 7.22
CA LEU A 18 -7.94 26.84 5.88
C LEU A 18 -6.82 25.78 5.91
N THR A 19 -5.90 25.86 6.87
CA THR A 19 -4.80 24.88 7.00
C THR A 19 -5.27 23.48 7.41
N ILE A 20 -6.31 23.38 8.25
CA ILE A 20 -6.90 22.08 8.63
C ILE A 20 -7.65 21.46 7.45
N SER A 21 -8.31 22.26 6.61
CA SER A 21 -8.97 21.78 5.39
C SER A 21 -7.99 21.39 4.27
N LEU A 22 -6.73 21.82 4.37
CA LEU A 22 -5.67 21.51 3.41
C LEU A 22 -4.92 20.20 3.72
N VAL A 23 -5.22 19.53 4.84
CA VAL A 23 -4.75 18.16 5.09
C VAL A 23 -5.61 17.21 4.26
N SER A 24 -5.34 17.18 2.95
CA SER A 24 -5.93 16.20 2.05
C SER A 24 -5.33 14.84 2.41
N GLN A 25 -6.17 13.90 2.81
CA GLN A 25 -5.78 12.49 2.79
C GLN A 25 -5.54 12.14 1.33
N ILE A 26 -4.29 11.83 0.97
CA ILE A 26 -3.95 11.36 -0.38
C ILE A 26 -4.58 9.97 -0.48
N SER A 27 -5.75 9.89 -1.09
CA SER A 27 -6.46 8.66 -1.40
C SER A 27 -6.48 8.51 -2.91
N ALA A 28 -6.22 7.30 -3.39
CA ALA A 28 -6.16 7.00 -4.80
C ALA A 28 -6.47 5.52 -5.02
N ILE A 29 -6.96 5.21 -6.22
CA ILE A 29 -6.90 3.85 -6.74
C ILE A 29 -5.46 3.54 -7.20
N ILE A 30 -4.86 2.50 -6.63
CA ILE A 30 -3.43 2.19 -6.76
C ILE A 30 -3.21 0.73 -7.17
N ILE A 31 -2.03 0.45 -7.71
CA ILE A 31 -1.53 -0.92 -7.85
C ILE A 31 -0.93 -1.31 -6.48
N SER A 32 -1.57 -2.23 -5.76
CA SER A 32 -1.19 -2.60 -4.39
C SER A 32 -0.15 -3.72 -4.34
N GLU A 33 -0.27 -4.71 -5.21
CA GLU A 33 0.56 -5.92 -5.15
C GLU A 33 0.73 -6.56 -6.54
N ILE A 34 1.90 -7.13 -6.80
CA ILE A 34 2.24 -7.76 -8.08
C ILE A 34 3.04 -9.06 -7.85
N GLU A 35 2.59 -10.13 -8.51
CA GLU A 35 3.33 -11.37 -8.72
C GLU A 35 3.88 -11.41 -10.15
N ILE A 36 5.22 -11.44 -10.29
CA ILE A 36 5.89 -11.45 -11.60
C ILE A 36 6.59 -12.78 -11.90
N ASN A 37 6.86 -13.63 -10.91
CA ASN A 37 7.61 -14.86 -11.09
C ASN A 37 7.14 -15.95 -10.10
N PRO A 38 5.92 -16.48 -10.31
CA PRO A 38 5.28 -17.38 -9.36
C PRO A 38 6.10 -18.67 -9.18
N ALA A 39 6.09 -19.23 -7.96
CA ALA A 39 6.85 -20.45 -7.58
C ALA A 39 6.69 -21.64 -8.54
N ASN A 40 5.51 -21.77 -9.16
CA ASN A 40 5.20 -22.82 -10.15
C ASN A 40 5.76 -22.50 -11.57
N GLY A 41 6.63 -21.50 -11.68
CA GLY A 41 7.25 -21.02 -12.91
C GLY A 41 6.23 -20.73 -13.99
N LYS A 42 6.49 -21.25 -15.21
CA LYS A 42 5.63 -21.05 -16.39
C LYS A 42 4.19 -21.57 -16.25
N THR A 43 3.93 -22.41 -15.26
CA THR A 43 2.58 -22.93 -14.97
C THR A 43 1.85 -22.09 -13.92
N GLY A 44 2.56 -21.25 -13.19
CA GLY A 44 1.99 -20.27 -12.28
C GLY A 44 1.31 -19.12 -13.01
N LYS A 45 0.53 -18.35 -12.25
CA LYS A 45 -0.13 -17.13 -12.73
C LYS A 45 0.62 -15.94 -12.15
N GLU A 46 1.10 -15.08 -13.04
CA GLU A 46 1.41 -13.70 -12.69
C GLU A 46 0.09 -12.98 -12.42
N TRP A 47 0.13 -11.95 -11.60
CA TRP A 47 -1.06 -11.15 -11.37
C TRP A 47 -0.72 -9.74 -10.90
N VAL A 48 -1.67 -8.84 -11.11
CA VAL A 48 -1.63 -7.46 -10.63
C VAL A 48 -2.89 -7.23 -9.83
N GLU A 49 -2.73 -6.65 -8.64
CA GLU A 49 -3.81 -6.24 -7.78
C GLU A 49 -3.96 -4.72 -7.77
N ILE A 50 -5.20 -4.27 -7.86
CA ILE A 50 -5.61 -2.88 -7.72
C ILE A 50 -6.35 -2.75 -6.39
N TYR A 51 -5.96 -1.77 -5.58
CA TYR A 51 -6.64 -1.41 -4.34
C TYR A 51 -7.31 -0.04 -4.49
N ASN A 52 -8.54 0.08 -3.98
CA ASN A 52 -9.25 1.35 -3.92
C ASN A 52 -9.12 1.99 -2.53
N ASP A 53 -8.13 2.88 -2.37
CA ASP A 53 -7.96 3.68 -1.14
C ASP A 53 -8.87 4.94 -1.13
N GLU A 54 -9.70 5.15 -2.16
CA GLU A 54 -10.68 6.25 -2.17
C GLU A 54 -11.83 5.97 -1.20
N ASN A 55 -12.38 7.02 -0.60
CA ASN A 55 -13.51 6.96 0.33
C ASN A 55 -14.88 6.78 -0.36
N LYS A 56 -14.88 6.11 -1.51
CA LYS A 56 -16.04 5.86 -2.36
C LYS A 56 -15.74 4.71 -3.32
N ASP A 57 -16.80 4.10 -3.83
CA ASP A 57 -16.71 3.10 -4.88
C ASP A 57 -16.26 3.75 -6.21
N ILE A 58 -15.42 3.04 -6.97
CA ILE A 58 -14.86 3.50 -8.24
C ILE A 58 -15.25 2.55 -9.37
N ASP A 59 -15.98 3.08 -10.35
CA ASP A 59 -16.20 2.42 -11.63
C ASP A 59 -14.91 2.49 -12.48
N ILE A 60 -14.39 1.32 -12.82
CA ILE A 60 -13.19 1.14 -13.64
C ILE A 60 -13.51 0.48 -14.98
N SER A 61 -14.78 0.48 -15.40
CA SER A 61 -15.20 -0.03 -16.70
C SER A 61 -14.40 0.63 -17.83
N GLY A 62 -13.84 -0.18 -18.72
CA GLY A 62 -13.04 0.31 -19.86
C GLY A 62 -11.62 0.79 -19.52
N TRP A 63 -11.24 0.83 -18.23
CA TRP A 63 -9.86 1.10 -17.80
C TRP A 63 -8.94 -0.02 -18.28
N SER A 64 -7.63 0.14 -18.14
CA SER A 64 -6.69 -0.86 -18.68
C SER A 64 -5.38 -1.00 -17.91
N LEU A 65 -4.86 -2.23 -17.89
CA LEU A 65 -3.50 -2.55 -17.49
C LEU A 65 -2.61 -2.68 -18.71
N TRP A 66 -1.42 -2.10 -18.59
CA TRP A 66 -0.35 -2.15 -19.57
C TRP A 66 0.93 -2.57 -18.87
N ASP A 67 1.84 -3.15 -19.62
CA ASP A 67 3.22 -3.36 -19.20
C ASP A 67 4.18 -2.73 -20.22
N GLY A 68 5.48 -2.75 -19.95
CA GLY A 68 6.46 -2.65 -21.02
C GLY A 68 7.74 -1.93 -20.66
N LEU A 69 8.82 -2.68 -20.53
CA LEU A 69 10.17 -2.14 -20.34
C LEU A 69 10.67 -1.22 -21.48
N THR A 70 10.41 -1.59 -22.75
CA THR A 70 10.89 -0.85 -23.94
C THR A 70 9.77 -0.17 -24.73
N SER A 71 8.55 -0.70 -24.67
CA SER A 71 7.36 -0.12 -25.30
C SER A 71 6.12 -0.56 -24.56
N GLU A 72 5.19 0.37 -24.31
CA GLU A 72 3.95 0.08 -23.60
C GLU A 72 3.04 -0.85 -24.42
N LYS A 73 2.55 -1.93 -23.82
CA LYS A 73 1.60 -2.86 -24.43
C LYS A 73 0.41 -3.09 -23.53
N LYS A 74 -0.80 -2.91 -24.08
CA LYS A 74 -2.05 -3.15 -23.36
C LYS A 74 -2.19 -4.66 -23.12
N ARG A 75 -2.39 -5.04 -21.86
CA ARG A 75 -2.55 -6.44 -21.43
C ARG A 75 -3.97 -6.78 -21.03
N TYR A 76 -4.67 -5.84 -20.42
CA TYR A 76 -6.03 -6.06 -19.95
C TYR A 76 -6.89 -4.81 -20.13
N THR A 77 -8.19 -5.00 -20.37
CA THR A 77 -9.21 -3.96 -20.32
C THR A 77 -10.31 -4.45 -19.39
N PHE A 78 -10.66 -3.65 -18.40
CA PHE A 78 -11.67 -4.00 -17.42
C PHE A 78 -13.05 -4.05 -18.09
N PRO A 79 -13.83 -5.12 -17.90
CA PRO A 79 -15.16 -5.25 -18.51
C PRO A 79 -16.11 -4.13 -18.09
N GLU A 80 -17.17 -3.94 -18.86
CA GLU A 80 -18.29 -3.08 -18.47
C GLU A 80 -18.91 -3.52 -17.14
N ASN A 81 -19.36 -2.55 -16.34
CA ASN A 81 -19.92 -2.74 -15.00
C ASN A 81 -18.90 -3.35 -14.02
N THR A 82 -17.65 -2.91 -14.12
CA THR A 82 -16.60 -3.28 -13.15
C THR A 82 -16.39 -2.13 -12.17
N GLU A 83 -16.68 -2.39 -10.90
CA GLU A 83 -16.53 -1.43 -9.81
C GLU A 83 -15.67 -2.05 -8.72
N ILE A 84 -14.78 -1.25 -8.13
CA ILE A 84 -14.06 -1.59 -6.91
C ILE A 84 -14.64 -0.73 -5.79
N LYS A 85 -15.11 -1.37 -4.71
CA LYS A 85 -15.67 -0.64 -3.58
C LYS A 85 -14.59 0.07 -2.76
N GLU A 86 -14.97 1.04 -1.95
CA GLU A 86 -14.06 1.61 -0.95
C GLU A 86 -13.41 0.50 -0.12
N GLY A 87 -12.08 0.46 -0.10
CA GLY A 87 -11.31 -0.52 0.66
C GLY A 87 -11.29 -1.94 0.10
N ASP A 88 -11.84 -2.17 -1.10
CA ASP A 88 -11.79 -3.48 -1.77
C ASP A 88 -10.65 -3.55 -2.80
N PHE A 89 -10.38 -4.78 -3.25
CA PHE A 89 -9.34 -5.12 -4.22
C PHE A 89 -9.92 -5.66 -5.52
N TYR A 90 -9.14 -5.57 -6.60
CA TYR A 90 -9.40 -6.27 -7.85
C TYR A 90 -8.12 -6.89 -8.39
N VAL A 91 -8.14 -8.21 -8.61
CA VAL A 91 -7.01 -8.96 -9.14
C VAL A 91 -7.21 -9.28 -10.63
N VAL A 92 -6.16 -9.06 -11.42
CA VAL A 92 -6.06 -9.55 -12.80
C VAL A 92 -4.93 -10.55 -12.90
N GLU A 93 -5.25 -11.79 -13.31
CA GLU A 93 -4.27 -12.84 -13.55
C GLU A 93 -3.84 -12.90 -15.02
N PHE A 94 -2.55 -13.15 -15.23
CA PHE A 94 -1.92 -13.29 -16.53
C PHE A 94 -1.25 -14.65 -16.67
N SER A 95 -0.76 -14.95 -17.86
CA SER A 95 0.02 -16.17 -18.11
C SER A 95 1.23 -15.81 -18.94
N ASN A 96 2.37 -15.66 -18.26
CA ASN A 96 3.68 -15.43 -18.86
C ASN A 96 3.69 -14.14 -19.72
N VAL A 97 3.28 -13.03 -19.10
CA VAL A 97 3.10 -11.70 -19.68
C VAL A 97 4.14 -10.71 -19.14
N LEU A 98 4.30 -10.66 -17.81
CA LEU A 98 5.22 -9.79 -17.09
C LEU A 98 6.64 -10.36 -17.17
N ASN A 99 7.64 -9.48 -17.20
CA ASN A 99 9.04 -9.92 -17.35
C ASN A 99 9.79 -9.93 -16.02
N ASN A 100 10.19 -11.12 -15.58
CA ASN A 100 10.96 -11.36 -14.36
C ASN A 100 12.28 -10.56 -14.30
N GLY A 101 12.90 -10.29 -15.45
CA GLY A 101 14.15 -9.51 -15.55
C GLY A 101 13.95 -7.99 -15.44
N GLY A 102 12.70 -7.53 -15.37
CA GLY A 102 12.33 -6.14 -15.26
C GLY A 102 11.09 -5.81 -16.08
N ASP A 103 10.04 -5.37 -15.39
CA ASP A 103 8.89 -4.74 -16.00
C ASP A 103 8.31 -3.64 -15.10
N PHE A 104 7.56 -2.72 -15.70
CA PHE A 104 6.69 -1.83 -14.95
C PHE A 104 5.26 -2.02 -15.44
N VAL A 105 4.30 -1.90 -14.53
CA VAL A 105 2.88 -1.94 -14.86
C VAL A 105 2.33 -0.51 -14.87
N ILE A 106 1.48 -0.20 -15.84
CA ILE A 106 0.76 1.08 -15.92
C ILE A 106 -0.74 0.79 -15.85
N PHE A 107 -1.41 1.44 -14.92
CA PHE A 107 -2.85 1.45 -14.81
C PHE A 107 -3.41 2.77 -15.36
N LYS A 108 -4.26 2.66 -16.39
CA LYS A 108 -4.84 3.81 -17.09
C LYS A 108 -6.35 3.80 -17.03
N ASP A 109 -6.95 4.97 -16.92
CA ASP A 109 -8.41 5.12 -17.07
C ASP A 109 -8.87 4.90 -18.53
N ASP A 110 -10.18 4.91 -18.72
CA ASP A 110 -10.87 4.76 -20.01
C ASP A 110 -10.50 5.84 -21.03
N ASN A 111 -10.07 7.02 -20.55
CA ASN A 111 -9.57 8.13 -21.36
C ASN A 111 -8.05 8.02 -21.64
N GLY A 112 -7.40 6.97 -21.16
CA GLY A 112 -5.97 6.71 -21.35
C GLY A 112 -5.06 7.51 -20.43
N LYS A 113 -5.59 8.22 -19.42
CA LYS A 113 -4.79 8.92 -18.42
C LYS A 113 -4.24 7.91 -17.42
N ILE A 114 -2.96 8.06 -17.09
CA ILE A 114 -2.29 7.24 -16.08
C ILE A 114 -2.88 7.55 -14.70
N LYS A 115 -3.37 6.51 -14.05
CA LYS A 115 -3.88 6.52 -12.68
C LYS A 115 -2.80 6.07 -11.71
N ASP A 116 -2.05 5.05 -12.08
CA ASP A 116 -0.88 4.61 -11.33
C ASP A 116 0.15 3.92 -12.25
N LYS A 117 1.40 3.86 -11.79
CA LYS A 117 2.50 3.20 -12.48
C LYS A 117 3.53 2.71 -11.46
N THR A 118 3.93 1.45 -11.58
CA THR A 118 4.98 0.89 -10.73
C THR A 118 6.37 1.34 -11.17
N GLU A 119 7.36 1.14 -10.29
CA GLU A 119 8.75 1.12 -10.71
C GLU A 119 9.07 -0.15 -11.53
N ASN A 120 10.34 -0.28 -11.94
CA ASN A 120 10.82 -1.45 -12.66
C ASN A 120 11.10 -2.59 -11.67
N LEU A 121 10.16 -3.51 -11.54
CA LEU A 121 10.17 -4.62 -10.59
C LEU A 121 10.85 -5.85 -11.21
N LYS A 122 11.66 -6.56 -10.41
CA LYS A 122 12.50 -7.67 -10.86
C LYS A 122 12.48 -8.81 -9.86
N GLU A 123 12.51 -10.04 -10.34
CA GLU A 123 12.61 -11.22 -9.48
C GLU A 123 13.46 -12.29 -10.16
N GLU A 124 14.64 -12.55 -9.61
CA GLU A 124 15.62 -13.46 -10.23
C GLU A 124 15.23 -14.94 -10.07
N SER A 125 14.51 -15.28 -9.01
CA SER A 125 14.17 -16.65 -8.65
C SER A 125 12.70 -16.75 -8.29
N ALA A 126 12.01 -17.74 -8.86
CA ALA A 126 10.58 -17.92 -8.63
C ALA A 126 10.29 -18.22 -7.16
N SER A 127 9.24 -17.61 -6.60
CA SER A 127 8.89 -17.74 -5.20
C SER A 127 7.39 -17.60 -4.92
N SER A 128 6.97 -17.70 -3.67
CA SER A 128 5.60 -17.37 -3.21
C SER A 128 5.43 -15.89 -2.84
N LYS A 129 6.50 -15.11 -2.99
CA LYS A 129 6.57 -13.71 -2.59
C LYS A 129 6.18 -12.81 -3.73
N THR A 130 5.79 -11.60 -3.38
CA THR A 130 5.26 -10.60 -4.30
C THR A 130 5.88 -9.25 -3.99
N TRP A 131 5.83 -8.37 -5.00
CA TRP A 131 6.08 -6.97 -4.81
C TRP A 131 4.82 -6.32 -4.22
N GLN A 132 4.96 -5.65 -3.08
CA GLN A 132 3.87 -5.01 -2.35
C GLN A 132 4.15 -3.52 -2.18
N PHE A 133 3.18 -2.67 -2.45
CA PHE A 133 3.28 -1.24 -2.24
C PHE A 133 2.97 -0.89 -0.78
N CYS A 134 3.96 -0.34 -0.08
CA CYS A 134 3.90 -0.04 1.34
C CYS A 134 4.49 1.35 1.62
N ASN A 135 3.68 2.25 2.20
CA ASN A 135 4.11 3.58 2.64
C ASN A 135 4.86 4.42 1.58
N GLY A 136 4.60 4.21 0.29
CA GLY A 136 5.25 4.94 -0.80
C GLY A 136 6.38 4.18 -1.49
N GLU A 137 6.71 2.98 -1.02
CA GLU A 137 7.81 2.16 -1.54
C GLU A 137 7.34 0.74 -1.87
N TRP A 138 8.01 0.09 -2.82
CA TRP A 138 7.77 -1.32 -3.14
C TRP A 138 8.69 -2.20 -2.28
N ILE A 139 8.09 -3.13 -1.55
CA ILE A 139 8.78 -4.14 -0.75
C ILE A 139 8.52 -5.52 -1.33
N PHE A 140 9.41 -6.48 -1.06
CA PHE A 140 9.27 -7.87 -1.53
C PHE A 140 9.06 -8.82 -0.34
N ASP A 141 7.85 -9.34 -0.18
CA ASP A 141 7.45 -10.13 0.99
C ASP A 141 6.44 -11.23 0.64
N GLU A 142 6.04 -12.03 1.63
CA GLU A 142 5.01 -13.07 1.45
C GLU A 142 3.69 -12.46 0.95
N GLN A 143 3.08 -13.11 -0.04
CA GLN A 143 1.91 -12.54 -0.73
C GLN A 143 0.73 -12.25 0.21
N THR A 144 0.01 -11.18 -0.10
CA THR A 144 -1.17 -10.71 0.62
C THR A 144 -2.41 -10.60 -0.26
N LYS A 145 -2.39 -11.21 -1.45
CA LYS A 145 -3.48 -11.24 -2.44
C LYS A 145 -4.89 -11.20 -1.82
N GLU A 146 -5.66 -10.21 -2.25
CA GLU A 146 -7.01 -9.85 -1.80
C GLU A 146 -7.12 -9.42 -0.32
N ASN A 147 -6.00 -9.03 0.29
CA ASN A 147 -5.91 -8.52 1.67
C ASN A 147 -4.96 -7.32 1.75
N ASP A 148 -5.02 -6.58 2.85
CA ASP A 148 -4.08 -5.49 3.11
C ASP A 148 -2.62 -6.00 3.16
N ASN A 149 -1.71 -5.28 2.49
CA ASN A 149 -0.27 -5.54 2.57
C ASN A 149 0.23 -5.45 4.02
N GLU A 150 1.05 -6.42 4.46
CA GLU A 150 1.64 -6.46 5.80
C GLU A 150 2.87 -5.53 5.89
N CYS A 151 2.64 -4.22 5.76
CA CYS A 151 3.69 -3.22 5.78
C CYS A 151 4.36 -3.14 7.16
N LYS A 152 5.51 -3.80 7.32
CA LYS A 152 6.36 -3.70 8.51
C LYS A 152 6.65 -2.21 8.77
N LYS A 153 6.31 -1.74 9.97
CA LYS A 153 6.69 -0.40 10.42
C LYS A 153 8.22 -0.40 10.51
N GLU A 154 8.89 0.56 9.86
CA GLU A 154 10.33 0.77 10.07
C GLU A 154 10.57 0.91 11.57
N SER A 155 11.19 -0.11 12.17
CA SER A 155 11.82 0.02 13.48
C SER A 155 13.09 0.82 13.25
N ASN A 156 13.07 2.09 13.62
CA ASN A 156 14.30 2.86 13.85
C ASN A 156 15.01 2.27 15.08
N ASP A 157 15.65 1.12 14.90
CA ASP A 157 16.58 0.57 15.87
C ASP A 157 17.91 0.28 15.15
N GLU A 158 18.70 1.34 14.98
CA GLU A 158 20.15 1.18 14.96
C GLU A 158 20.59 0.78 16.38
N GLU A 159 20.94 -0.48 16.59
CA GLU A 159 22.10 -0.78 17.44
C GLU A 159 22.79 -2.08 17.03
N SER A 160 24.04 -1.92 16.61
CA SER A 160 25.05 -2.96 16.52
C SER A 160 25.19 -3.74 17.82
N ASN A 161 25.32 -5.07 17.73
CA ASN A 161 26.45 -5.71 18.39
C ASN A 161 26.85 -7.04 17.77
N ALA A 162 28.16 -7.17 17.69
CA ALA A 162 28.92 -8.22 17.06
C ALA A 162 28.87 -9.54 17.85
N GLY A 163 28.99 -10.64 17.10
CA GLY A 163 29.73 -11.84 17.49
C GLY A 163 29.04 -12.78 18.49
N ASN A 164 28.72 -13.99 18.01
CA ASN A 164 29.57 -15.14 18.30
C ASN A 164 29.17 -16.35 17.44
N ASN A 165 30.15 -16.79 16.63
CA ASN A 165 30.19 -18.14 16.09
C ASN A 165 30.41 -19.13 17.23
N VAL A 166 29.60 -20.18 17.29
CA VAL A 166 30.08 -21.51 17.68
C VAL A 166 29.40 -22.51 16.74
N ASN A 167 30.22 -23.12 15.87
CA ASN A 167 29.92 -24.39 15.23
C ASN A 167 30.04 -25.48 16.29
N GLU A 168 29.08 -26.40 16.36
CA GLU A 168 29.38 -27.78 16.71
C GLU A 168 28.41 -28.72 15.99
N THR A 169 29.03 -29.60 15.21
CA THR A 169 28.48 -30.73 14.48
C THR A 169 27.99 -31.81 15.45
N ASN A 170 26.97 -32.60 15.03
CA ASN A 170 27.09 -34.06 14.86
C ASN A 170 25.72 -34.72 14.61
N ASP A 171 25.72 -35.54 13.57
CA ASP A 171 25.18 -36.90 13.45
C ASP A 171 23.66 -37.16 13.38
N GLU A 172 23.28 -37.59 12.17
CA GLU A 172 22.48 -38.77 11.80
C GLU A 172 21.29 -39.19 12.70
N GLU A 173 20.08 -39.21 12.13
CA GLU A 173 19.36 -40.49 11.91
C GLU A 173 18.13 -40.31 10.99
N ASP A 174 17.98 -41.29 10.11
CA ASP A 174 16.89 -41.52 9.17
C ASP A 174 15.51 -41.59 9.83
N ASN A 175 14.44 -41.33 9.07
CA ASN A 175 13.39 -42.33 8.77
C ASN A 175 12.23 -41.77 7.92
N ASN A 176 12.22 -42.22 6.66
CA ASN A 176 11.08 -42.75 5.91
C ASN A 176 9.67 -42.20 6.19
N TYR A 177 9.12 -41.44 5.23
CA TYR A 177 7.69 -41.49 4.92
C TYR A 177 7.50 -41.91 3.46
N THR A 178 6.90 -43.09 3.31
CA THR A 178 6.51 -43.73 2.05
C THR A 178 5.34 -42.99 1.42
N GLY A 179 5.46 -42.66 0.13
CA GLY A 179 4.38 -42.12 -0.67
C GLY A 179 3.32 -43.17 -0.99
N GLU A 180 2.05 -42.76 -0.92
CA GLU A 180 0.94 -43.46 -1.55
C GLU A 180 0.52 -42.72 -2.83
N GLU A 181 0.51 -43.47 -3.93
CA GLU A 181 -0.02 -43.08 -5.23
C GLU A 181 -1.52 -42.77 -5.15
N ILE A 182 -1.94 -41.58 -5.62
CA ILE A 182 -3.33 -41.37 -6.04
C ILE A 182 -3.39 -41.36 -7.57
N LYS A 183 -4.12 -42.36 -8.08
CA LYS A 183 -4.39 -42.64 -9.48
C LYS A 183 -5.24 -41.55 -10.14
N ASN A 184 -4.74 -41.05 -11.27
CA ASN A 184 -5.43 -40.68 -12.52
C ASN A 184 -6.98 -40.62 -12.50
N ILE A 185 -7.54 -39.41 -12.70
CA ILE A 185 -8.86 -39.20 -13.31
C ILE A 185 -8.73 -38.10 -14.38
N ASN A 186 -9.11 -38.42 -15.61
CA ASN A 186 -9.18 -37.48 -16.73
C ASN A 186 -10.55 -36.75 -16.78
N ALA A 187 -10.48 -35.41 -16.79
CA ALA A 187 -11.29 -34.33 -17.43
C ALA A 187 -12.84 -34.36 -17.45
N PRO A 188 -13.50 -33.18 -17.31
CA PRO A 188 -13.88 -32.44 -18.52
C PRO A 188 -13.62 -30.92 -18.50
N LYS A 189 -13.69 -30.37 -19.73
CA LYS A 189 -13.61 -28.96 -20.17
C LYS A 189 -14.46 -27.95 -19.39
N SER A 190 -13.90 -26.73 -19.31
CA SER A 190 -14.54 -25.40 -19.32
C SER A 190 -15.54 -25.08 -18.21
N LEU A 191 -15.11 -24.25 -17.25
CA LEU A 191 -15.98 -23.51 -16.35
C LEU A 191 -15.57 -22.03 -16.37
N SER A 192 -16.56 -21.16 -16.58
CA SER A 192 -16.50 -19.69 -16.54
C SER A 192 -16.26 -19.16 -15.12
N PRO A 193 -15.89 -17.87 -14.94
CA PRO A 193 -15.33 -17.37 -13.68
C PRO A 193 -16.29 -17.50 -12.51
N ILE A 194 -15.77 -17.98 -11.37
CA ILE A 194 -16.47 -17.92 -10.10
C ILE A 194 -16.32 -16.49 -9.58
N LYS A 195 -17.43 -15.74 -9.56
CA LYS A 195 -17.53 -14.43 -8.92
C LYS A 195 -17.90 -14.65 -7.45
N LEU A 196 -16.93 -14.56 -6.54
CA LEU A 196 -17.20 -14.53 -5.11
C LEU A 196 -17.09 -13.08 -4.64
N GLY A 197 -18.24 -12.51 -4.25
CA GLY A 197 -18.31 -11.21 -3.62
C GLY A 197 -18.73 -11.35 -2.16
N ALA A 198 -18.07 -10.54 -1.33
CA ALA A 198 -18.32 -10.22 0.07
C ALA A 198 -18.04 -11.33 1.11
N LYS A 199 -17.02 -11.07 1.94
CA LYS A 199 -17.08 -11.43 3.36
C LYS A 199 -16.83 -10.20 4.23
N THR A 200 -17.92 -9.52 4.54
CA THR A 200 -18.04 -8.75 5.78
C THR A 200 -17.92 -9.71 6.96
N ILE A 201 -16.78 -9.71 7.64
CA ILE A 201 -16.72 -9.93 9.09
C ILE A 201 -15.78 -8.86 9.65
N LYS A 202 -16.34 -7.74 10.11
CA LYS A 202 -15.64 -6.86 11.05
C LYS A 202 -15.58 -7.60 12.39
N SER A 203 -14.46 -8.23 12.69
CA SER A 203 -14.08 -8.49 14.08
C SER A 203 -13.38 -7.24 14.58
N GLU A 204 -14.12 -6.44 15.31
CA GLU A 204 -13.64 -5.27 16.01
C GLU A 204 -12.84 -5.73 17.24
N GLU A 205 -11.51 -5.80 17.13
CA GLU A 205 -10.66 -5.80 18.33
C GLU A 205 -9.25 -5.28 18.03
N ASN A 206 -8.82 -4.30 18.84
CA ASN A 206 -7.54 -3.58 18.88
C ASN A 206 -7.20 -2.70 17.67
N LYS A 207 -7.88 -1.54 17.59
CA LYS A 207 -7.28 -0.33 17.02
C LYS A 207 -6.03 0.05 17.83
N GLU A 208 -4.87 -0.49 17.47
CA GLU A 208 -3.66 0.32 17.59
C GLU A 208 -3.90 1.57 16.74
N LEU A 209 -4.08 2.71 17.40
CA LEU A 209 -4.26 3.96 16.68
C LEU A 209 -3.03 4.17 15.78
N PRO A 210 -3.22 4.38 14.47
CA PRO A 210 -2.10 4.56 13.56
C PRO A 210 -1.27 5.74 14.04
N ILE A 211 0.03 5.52 14.22
CA ILE A 211 1.02 6.49 14.74
C ILE A 211 0.95 7.83 13.99
N LYS A 212 0.50 7.81 12.72
CA LYS A 212 0.22 9.00 11.90
C LYS A 212 -0.83 9.95 12.52
N LYS A 213 -1.82 9.47 13.28
CA LYS A 213 -2.80 10.32 14.00
C LYS A 213 -2.14 11.10 15.14
N TYR A 214 -1.20 10.49 15.86
CA TYR A 214 -0.56 11.12 17.03
C TYR A 214 0.52 12.14 16.64
N ALA A 215 1.21 11.94 15.51
CA ALA A 215 2.09 12.97 14.96
C ALA A 215 1.30 14.28 14.67
N ILE A 216 0.07 14.14 14.17
CA ILE A 216 -0.84 15.26 13.91
C ILE A 216 -1.29 15.92 15.23
N TYR A 217 -1.69 15.14 16.24
CA TYR A 217 -2.06 15.69 17.55
C TYR A 217 -0.86 16.35 18.28
N GLY A 218 0.35 15.84 18.07
CA GLY A 218 1.59 16.44 18.57
C GLY A 218 1.85 17.83 17.97
N LEU A 219 1.70 17.97 16.64
CA LEU A 219 1.81 19.25 15.94
C LEU A 219 0.73 20.25 16.39
N ILE A 220 -0.52 19.78 16.55
CA ILE A 220 -1.63 20.61 17.04
C ILE A 220 -1.37 21.06 18.48
N GLY A 221 -0.96 20.14 19.36
CA GLY A 221 -0.62 20.46 20.76
C GLY A 221 0.54 21.44 20.87
N PHE A 222 1.58 21.28 20.05
CA PHE A 222 2.73 22.19 19.98
C PHE A 222 2.33 23.60 19.48
N GLY A 223 1.46 23.67 18.47
CA GLY A 223 0.91 24.94 17.97
C GLY A 223 0.06 25.67 19.02
N ILE A 224 -0.74 24.94 19.81
CA ILE A 224 -1.50 25.49 20.94
C ILE A 224 -0.55 25.99 22.03
N LEU A 225 0.49 25.22 22.36
CA LEU A 225 1.49 25.60 23.36
C LEU A 225 2.23 26.89 22.96
N ILE A 226 2.68 27.00 21.70
CA ILE A 226 3.30 28.23 21.18
C ILE A 226 2.32 29.41 21.25
N SER A 227 1.06 29.20 20.88
CA SER A 227 0.04 30.25 20.91
C SER A 227 -0.23 30.75 22.33
N LEU A 228 -0.28 29.84 23.31
CA LEU A 228 -0.40 30.19 24.73
C LEU A 228 0.85 30.93 25.23
N LEU A 229 2.05 30.47 24.89
CA LEU A 229 3.31 31.14 25.26
C LEU A 229 3.39 32.56 24.72
N LEU A 230 2.98 32.79 23.47
CA LEU A 230 2.92 34.12 22.87
C LEU A 230 1.85 35.01 23.51
N PHE A 231 0.69 34.43 23.88
CA PHE A 231 -0.36 35.13 24.62
C PHE A 231 0.09 35.59 26.02
N PHE A 232 0.76 34.72 26.77
CA PHE A 232 1.28 35.05 28.11
C PHE A 232 2.48 36.01 28.04
N ARG A 233 3.36 35.88 27.05
CA ARG A 233 4.46 36.82 26.81
C ARG A 233 3.94 38.25 26.61
N ASN A 234 2.87 38.42 25.83
CA ASN A 234 2.23 39.72 25.61
C ASN A 234 1.55 40.30 26.86
N LYS A 235 1.19 39.47 27.85
CA LYS A 235 0.60 39.94 29.11
C LYS A 235 1.65 40.53 30.06
N LYS A 236 2.87 39.97 30.08
CA LYS A 236 3.99 40.44 30.94
C LYS A 236 4.45 41.87 30.57
N TYR A 237 4.46 42.21 29.29
CA TYR A 237 4.78 43.58 28.83
C TYR A 237 3.72 44.64 29.20
N LYS A 238 2.50 44.24 29.55
CA LYS A 238 1.45 45.18 29.98
C LYS A 238 1.49 45.50 31.47
N THR A 239 2.25 44.76 32.28
CA THR A 239 2.34 44.97 33.74
C THR A 239 3.58 45.76 34.18
N GLU A 240 4.53 46.05 33.29
CA GLU A 240 5.76 46.80 33.61
C GLU A 240 5.70 48.30 33.25
N PHE A 241 4.57 48.79 32.74
CA PHE A 241 4.32 50.22 32.54
C PHE A 241 2.99 50.60 33.17
N LYS A 242 3.01 50.80 34.50
CA LYS A 242 2.02 51.58 35.23
C LYS A 242 2.71 52.34 36.35
#